data_AF-A0A749NAU9-F1
#
_entry.id   AF-A0A749NAU9-F1
#
_cell.length_a   1.000
_cell.length_b   1.000
_cell.length_c   1.000
_cell.angle_alpha   90.00
_cell.angle_beta   90.00
_cell.angle_gamma   90.00
#
_symmetry.space_group_name_H-M   'P 1'
#
loop_
_entity.id
_entity.type
_entity.pdbx_description
1 polymer ?
#
loop_
_entity_poly.entity_id
_entity_poly.type
_entity_poly.pdbx_seq_one_letter_code
_entity_poly.pdbx_strand_id
1 'polypeptide(L)'
;MKLNDKPRQLAVPFASTGDKNNIPDKATQQTKESGNAAYDSGFPPVTMTPISAGGIPPHGKDFNGLMHDITAAIRYVQAGGLYTYNADFAGAIGGYAKDAILAGVSTTAVWLNTIDDNLTDPEGADSAGWVNLLADPLKLFLWQKNNLSDLQNKGTARDNLQVYSQEQTDLKYLAKDQNGSDIPEKPLFVQNIGALPA
;
A
#
# COMPACT_ATOMS: atom_id res chain seq x y z
N MET A 1 12.23 -2.68 23.31
CA MET A 1 12.85 -1.56 22.59
C MET A 1 11.84 -0.42 22.56
N LYS A 2 12.19 0.75 23.11
CA LYS A 2 11.34 1.95 23.11
C LYS A 2 11.56 2.73 21.80
N LEU A 3 10.62 3.62 21.44
CA LEU A 3 10.72 4.43 20.23
C LEU A 3 12.03 5.25 20.15
N ASN A 4 12.54 5.69 21.29
CA ASN A 4 13.79 6.45 21.38
C ASN A 4 15.05 5.57 21.37
N ASP A 5 14.90 4.25 21.43
CA ASP A 5 16.02 3.30 21.31
C ASP A 5 16.37 3.01 19.84
N LYS A 6 15.86 3.81 18.89
CA LYS A 6 16.06 3.57 17.46
C LYS A 6 17.55 3.55 17.10
N PRO A 7 18.02 2.57 16.30
CA PRO A 7 19.41 2.53 15.87
C PRO A 7 19.79 3.75 15.02
N ARG A 8 21.09 4.00 14.90
CA ARG A 8 21.63 5.04 14.00
C ARG A 8 21.20 4.76 12.55
N GLN A 9 20.78 5.81 11.84
CA GLN A 9 20.54 5.75 10.40
C GLN A 9 21.85 5.75 9.60
N LEU A 10 21.89 4.97 8.52
CA LEU A 10 23.05 4.84 7.64
C LEU A 10 22.99 5.93 6.56
N ALA A 11 23.81 6.98 6.70
CA ALA A 11 23.93 8.01 5.68
C ALA A 11 24.69 7.54 4.42
N VAL A 12 25.58 6.55 4.56
CA VAL A 12 26.42 6.02 3.47
C VAL A 12 26.45 4.49 3.60
N PRO A 13 26.14 3.72 2.54
CA PRO A 13 26.36 2.28 2.51
C PRO A 13 27.83 1.94 2.72
N PHE A 14 28.11 0.82 3.36
CA PHE A 14 29.47 0.34 3.56
C PHE A 14 30.19 0.15 2.21
N ALA A 15 31.49 0.45 2.17
CA ALA A 15 32.30 0.36 0.95
C ALA A 15 31.70 1.05 -0.30
N SER A 16 30.94 2.15 -0.14
CA SER A 16 30.30 2.84 -1.27
C SER A 16 31.31 3.28 -2.33
N THR A 17 32.46 3.82 -1.93
CA THR A 17 33.60 4.17 -2.80
C THR A 17 34.78 3.20 -2.66
N GLY A 18 34.66 2.18 -1.81
CA GLY A 18 35.70 1.20 -1.57
C GLY A 18 35.68 0.07 -2.60
N ASP A 19 36.81 -0.61 -2.74
CA ASP A 19 36.94 -1.82 -3.55
C ASP A 19 35.95 -2.89 -3.06
N LYS A 20 35.09 -3.35 -3.96
CA LYS A 20 34.10 -4.42 -3.73
C LYS A 20 33.91 -5.26 -4.98
N ASN A 21 33.56 -6.52 -4.78
CA ASN A 21 33.11 -7.39 -5.86
C ASN A 21 31.58 -7.33 -5.94
N ASN A 22 31.06 -7.51 -7.15
CA ASN A 22 29.64 -7.83 -7.31
C ASN A 22 29.45 -9.30 -6.93
N ILE A 23 28.51 -9.57 -6.02
CA ILE A 23 28.22 -10.93 -5.58
C ILE A 23 27.14 -11.51 -6.49
N PRO A 24 27.43 -12.56 -7.28
CA PRO A 24 26.43 -13.14 -8.16
C PRO A 24 25.39 -13.93 -7.36
N ASP A 25 24.17 -14.03 -7.90
CA ASP A 25 23.12 -14.85 -7.29
C ASP A 25 23.46 -16.33 -7.26
N LYS A 26 24.15 -16.81 -8.31
CA LYS A 26 24.50 -18.21 -8.51
C LYS A 26 26.01 -18.41 -8.61
N ALA A 27 26.52 -19.38 -7.88
CA ALA A 27 27.91 -19.79 -7.99
C ALA A 27 28.20 -20.50 -9.32
N THR A 28 29.38 -20.22 -9.88
CA THR A 28 29.96 -20.98 -10.99
C THR A 28 31.10 -21.87 -10.50
N GLN A 29 31.60 -22.76 -11.33
CA GLN A 29 32.82 -23.51 -11.00
C GLN A 29 33.99 -22.56 -10.72
N GLN A 30 34.14 -21.51 -11.54
CA GLN A 30 35.20 -20.52 -11.40
C GLN A 30 35.12 -19.77 -10.07
N THR A 31 33.93 -19.33 -9.65
CA THR A 31 33.79 -18.60 -8.38
C THR A 31 34.11 -19.52 -7.19
N LYS A 32 33.71 -20.79 -7.24
CA LYS A 32 34.03 -21.77 -6.19
C LYS A 32 35.53 -22.02 -6.07
N GLU A 33 36.22 -22.20 -7.20
CA GLU A 33 37.67 -22.46 -7.23
C GLU A 33 38.50 -21.22 -6.85
N SER A 34 38.03 -20.03 -7.19
CA SER A 34 38.72 -18.76 -6.91
C SER A 34 38.45 -18.22 -5.50
N GLY A 35 37.59 -18.89 -4.71
CA GLY A 35 37.23 -18.45 -3.36
C GLY A 35 36.18 -17.34 -3.31
N ASN A 36 35.52 -17.01 -4.42
CA ASN A 36 34.52 -15.95 -4.50
C ASN A 36 33.16 -16.38 -3.96
N ALA A 37 32.53 -15.52 -3.16
CA ALA A 37 31.18 -15.74 -2.67
C ALA A 37 30.11 -15.61 -3.77
N ALA A 38 28.97 -16.29 -3.57
CA ALA A 38 27.73 -16.11 -4.32
C ALA A 38 26.53 -16.23 -3.35
N TYR A 39 25.37 -15.67 -3.68
CA TYR A 39 24.22 -15.69 -2.76
C TYR A 39 23.65 -17.09 -2.51
N ASP A 40 23.62 -17.96 -3.53
CA ASP A 40 23.06 -19.31 -3.38
C ASP A 40 23.93 -20.26 -2.54
N SER A 41 25.26 -20.11 -2.57
CA SER A 41 26.19 -21.00 -1.89
C SER A 41 26.95 -20.37 -0.73
N GLY A 42 26.89 -19.05 -0.56
CA GLY A 42 27.75 -18.31 0.36
C GLY A 42 29.23 -18.37 -0.05
N PHE A 43 30.12 -18.29 0.94
CA PHE A 43 31.56 -18.49 0.73
C PHE A 43 31.87 -19.97 0.44
N PRO A 44 32.65 -20.28 -0.62
CA PRO A 44 32.91 -21.67 -1.00
C PRO A 44 33.83 -22.39 0.01
N PRO A 45 33.76 -23.73 0.14
CA PRO A 45 34.55 -24.49 1.13
C PRO A 45 36.07 -24.29 1.06
N VAL A 46 36.61 -23.92 -0.11
CA VAL A 46 38.03 -23.59 -0.27
C VAL A 46 38.46 -22.44 0.66
N THR A 47 37.52 -21.57 1.06
CA THR A 47 37.78 -20.49 2.01
C THR A 47 37.67 -20.86 3.48
N MET A 48 37.30 -22.11 3.76
CA MET A 48 37.23 -22.68 5.11
C MET A 48 38.29 -23.79 5.28
N THR A 49 39.12 -24.00 4.27
CA THR A 49 40.24 -24.94 4.30
C THR A 49 41.50 -24.22 4.80
N PRO A 50 42.33 -24.83 5.67
CA PRO A 50 43.60 -24.23 6.08
C PRO A 50 44.49 -23.88 4.88
N ILE A 51 45.22 -22.78 4.97
CA ILE A 51 46.15 -22.36 3.90
C ILE A 51 47.21 -23.44 3.64
N SER A 52 47.67 -24.14 4.68
CA SER A 52 48.61 -25.25 4.56
C SER A 52 48.06 -26.46 3.78
N ALA A 53 46.74 -26.55 3.64
CA ALA A 53 46.04 -27.58 2.87
C ALA A 53 45.51 -27.04 1.52
N GLY A 54 45.98 -25.87 1.06
CA GLY A 54 45.60 -25.27 -0.22
C GLY A 54 44.35 -24.39 -0.18
N GLY A 55 43.88 -23.99 1.00
CA GLY A 55 42.75 -23.07 1.12
C GLY A 55 43.08 -21.63 0.74
N ILE A 56 42.04 -20.88 0.36
CA ILE A 56 42.13 -19.47 -0.06
C ILE A 56 41.28 -18.63 0.90
N PRO A 57 41.83 -17.68 1.67
CA PRO A 57 41.03 -16.87 2.59
C PRO A 57 39.86 -16.17 1.89
N PRO A 58 38.72 -15.96 2.56
CA PRO A 58 37.62 -15.20 1.97
C PRO A 58 38.07 -13.80 1.53
N HIS A 59 37.61 -13.35 0.36
CA HIS A 59 38.05 -12.07 -0.20
C HIS A 59 37.47 -10.88 0.58
N GLY A 60 38.32 -9.94 0.99
CA GLY A 60 37.86 -8.68 1.59
C GLY A 60 36.89 -7.90 0.69
N LYS A 61 37.07 -7.99 -0.63
CA LYS A 61 36.15 -7.40 -1.62
C LYS A 61 34.77 -8.05 -1.62
N ASP A 62 34.67 -9.34 -1.29
CA ASP A 62 33.38 -10.02 -1.18
C ASP A 62 32.65 -9.59 0.10
N PHE A 63 33.36 -9.46 1.23
CA PHE A 63 32.78 -8.86 2.44
C PHE A 63 32.28 -7.44 2.18
N ASN A 64 33.09 -6.61 1.49
CA ASN A 64 32.69 -5.26 1.13
C ASN A 64 31.45 -5.25 0.23
N GLY A 65 31.36 -6.15 -0.76
CA GLY A 65 30.19 -6.32 -1.63
C GLY A 65 28.93 -6.68 -0.83
N LEU A 66 28.99 -7.78 -0.07
CA LEU A 66 27.87 -8.24 0.77
C LEU A 66 27.38 -7.16 1.74
N MET A 67 28.30 -6.50 2.44
CA MET A 67 27.97 -5.44 3.39
C MET A 67 27.44 -4.20 2.67
N HIS A 68 27.92 -3.90 1.46
CA HIS A 68 27.37 -2.83 0.63
C HIS A 68 25.91 -3.10 0.30
N ASP A 69 25.59 -4.28 -0.23
CA ASP A 69 24.23 -4.66 -0.64
C ASP A 69 23.25 -4.59 0.53
N ILE A 70 23.63 -5.15 1.69
CA ILE A 70 22.83 -5.11 2.92
C ILE A 70 22.62 -3.67 3.40
N THR A 71 23.70 -2.88 3.51
CA THR A 71 23.60 -1.52 4.05
C THR A 71 22.93 -0.54 3.10
N ALA A 72 22.99 -0.78 1.79
CA ALA A 72 22.26 -0.02 0.78
C ALA A 72 20.75 -0.25 0.91
N ALA A 73 20.31 -1.52 1.03
CA ALA A 73 18.91 -1.87 1.25
C ALA A 73 18.38 -1.30 2.59
N ILE A 74 19.17 -1.42 3.67
CA ILE A 74 18.82 -0.84 4.97
C ILE A 74 18.67 0.68 4.88
N ARG A 75 19.62 1.36 4.23
CA ARG A 75 19.57 2.82 4.06
C ARG A 75 18.32 3.26 3.32
N TYR A 76 17.94 2.54 2.26
CA TYR A 76 16.75 2.86 1.47
C TYR A 76 15.49 2.88 2.36
N VAL A 77 15.27 1.85 3.16
CA VAL A 77 14.12 1.77 4.07
C VAL A 77 14.23 2.78 5.22
N GLN A 78 15.43 2.98 5.79
CA GLN A 78 15.65 3.97 6.84
C GLN A 78 15.39 5.42 6.39
N ALA A 79 15.53 5.69 5.10
CA ALA A 79 15.22 6.99 4.48
C ALA A 79 13.72 7.14 4.14
N GLY A 80 12.88 6.14 4.44
CA GLY A 80 11.44 6.12 4.15
C GLY A 80 11.10 5.53 2.78
N GLY A 81 12.04 4.88 2.10
CA GLY A 81 11.79 4.23 0.82
C GLY A 81 10.87 3.02 0.94
N LEU A 82 9.87 2.95 0.07
CA LEU A 82 9.03 1.78 -0.17
C LEU A 82 9.33 1.27 -1.58
N TYR A 83 9.63 -0.02 -1.72
CA TYR A 83 9.88 -0.62 -3.02
C TYR A 83 8.65 -0.51 -3.92
N THR A 84 8.87 -0.32 -5.21
CA THR A 84 7.82 -0.38 -6.23
C THR A 84 7.67 -1.80 -6.75
N TYR A 85 6.58 -2.06 -7.48
CA TYR A 85 6.44 -3.33 -8.20
C TYR A 85 7.62 -3.52 -9.17
N ASN A 86 8.19 -4.72 -9.17
CA ASN A 86 9.25 -5.14 -10.05
C ASN A 86 8.91 -6.55 -10.57
N ALA A 87 8.63 -6.66 -11.86
CA ALA A 87 8.21 -7.90 -12.49
C ALA A 87 9.27 -9.02 -12.40
N ASP A 88 10.54 -8.68 -12.59
CA ASP A 88 11.65 -9.65 -12.52
C ASP A 88 11.80 -10.19 -11.10
N PHE A 89 11.73 -9.31 -10.10
CA PHE A 89 11.78 -9.70 -8.70
C PHE A 89 10.56 -10.54 -8.32
N ALA A 90 9.35 -10.11 -8.68
CA ALA A 90 8.13 -10.87 -8.44
C ALA A 90 8.24 -12.28 -9.03
N GLY A 91 8.68 -12.41 -10.29
CA GLY A 91 8.94 -13.70 -10.91
C GLY A 91 9.98 -14.54 -10.17
N ALA A 92 11.07 -13.93 -9.70
CA ALA A 92 12.13 -14.61 -8.97
C ALA A 92 11.72 -15.15 -7.59
N ILE A 93 10.78 -14.47 -6.91
CA ILE A 93 10.31 -14.87 -5.57
C ILE A 93 8.98 -15.64 -5.57
N GLY A 94 8.37 -15.86 -6.75
CA GLY A 94 7.06 -16.51 -6.87
C GLY A 94 5.86 -15.59 -6.66
N GLY A 95 6.07 -14.27 -6.72
CA GLY A 95 5.07 -13.23 -6.51
C GLY A 95 5.21 -12.56 -5.14
N TYR A 96 4.62 -11.37 -5.01
CA TYR A 96 4.56 -10.70 -3.72
C TYR A 96 3.58 -11.43 -2.79
N ALA A 97 3.98 -11.63 -1.53
CA ALA A 97 3.11 -12.24 -0.52
C ALA A 97 1.95 -11.32 -0.12
N LYS A 98 0.88 -11.91 0.43
CA LYS A 98 -0.23 -11.15 1.03
C LYS A 98 0.32 -10.16 2.06
N ASP A 99 -0.31 -8.99 2.13
CA ASP A 99 0.05 -7.87 3.02
C ASP A 99 1.38 -7.19 2.68
N ALA A 100 2.02 -7.53 1.56
CA ALA A 100 3.11 -6.73 1.01
C ALA A 100 2.66 -5.29 0.72
N ILE A 101 3.52 -4.32 1.05
CA ILE A 101 3.28 -2.89 0.78
C ILE A 101 4.29 -2.39 -0.23
N LEU A 102 3.80 -1.83 -1.33
CA LEU A 102 4.62 -1.24 -2.39
C LEU A 102 4.24 0.22 -2.63
N ALA A 103 5.20 1.03 -3.06
CA ALA A 103 4.91 2.36 -3.61
C ALA A 103 4.40 2.25 -5.05
N GLY A 104 3.54 3.19 -5.44
CA GLY A 104 3.24 3.46 -6.85
C GLY A 104 4.46 4.04 -7.58
N VAL A 105 4.59 3.73 -8.87
CA VAL A 105 5.64 4.26 -9.76
C VAL A 105 5.12 5.48 -10.50
N SER A 106 3.94 5.35 -11.10
CA SER A 106 3.31 6.33 -11.99
C SER A 106 2.30 7.21 -11.25
N THR A 107 1.76 6.74 -10.13
CA THR A 107 0.80 7.49 -9.32
C THR A 107 1.29 7.67 -7.89
N THR A 108 0.77 8.67 -7.19
CA THR A 108 0.97 8.79 -5.74
C THR A 108 0.09 7.74 -5.04
N ALA A 109 0.60 6.51 -4.98
CA ALA A 109 -0.09 5.37 -4.40
C ALA A 109 0.78 4.64 -3.38
N VAL A 110 0.11 4.01 -2.42
CA VAL A 110 0.69 2.97 -1.57
C VAL A 110 -0.21 1.76 -1.72
N TRP A 111 0.31 0.71 -2.32
CA TRP A 111 -0.42 -0.49 -2.66
C TRP A 111 -0.24 -1.54 -1.57
N LEU A 112 -1.37 -2.02 -1.02
CA LEU A 112 -1.44 -3.18 -0.14
C LEU A 112 -1.84 -4.40 -0.96
N ASN A 113 -1.00 -5.43 -0.96
CA ASN A 113 -1.33 -6.70 -1.57
C ASN A 113 -2.33 -7.47 -0.70
N THR A 114 -3.32 -8.09 -1.33
CA THR A 114 -4.42 -8.79 -0.66
C THR A 114 -4.42 -10.30 -0.88
N ILE A 115 -3.54 -10.81 -1.74
CA ILE A 115 -3.39 -12.24 -2.07
C ILE A 115 -1.91 -12.66 -2.01
N ASP A 116 -1.65 -13.94 -1.77
CA ASP A 116 -0.30 -14.50 -1.89
C ASP A 116 0.10 -14.68 -3.36
N ASP A 117 1.41 -14.82 -3.60
CA ASP A 117 2.00 -15.09 -4.91
C ASP A 117 1.55 -14.09 -6.01
N ASN A 118 1.34 -12.83 -5.63
CA ASN A 118 0.80 -11.82 -6.55
C ASN A 118 1.86 -11.37 -7.57
N LEU A 119 1.64 -11.74 -8.83
CA LEU A 119 2.45 -11.35 -9.98
C LEU A 119 1.86 -10.16 -10.75
N THR A 120 0.68 -9.66 -10.40
CA THR A 120 0.03 -8.55 -11.11
C THR A 120 0.71 -7.22 -10.76
N ASP A 121 1.01 -6.41 -11.77
CA ASP A 121 1.44 -5.03 -11.58
C ASP A 121 0.24 -4.18 -11.09
N PRO A 122 0.27 -3.60 -9.87
CA PRO A 122 -0.83 -2.78 -9.36
C PRO A 122 -1.18 -1.57 -10.22
N GLU A 123 -0.24 -1.07 -11.03
CA GLU A 123 -0.43 0.07 -11.93
C GLU A 123 -0.47 -0.33 -13.41
N GLY A 124 -0.63 -1.63 -13.68
CA GLY A 124 -0.76 -2.20 -15.02
C GLY A 124 -2.15 -2.07 -15.62
N ALA A 125 -2.57 -3.08 -16.39
CA ALA A 125 -3.89 -3.11 -17.05
C ALA A 125 -5.05 -3.23 -16.05
N ASP A 126 -4.83 -3.91 -14.93
CA ASP A 126 -5.71 -3.94 -13.77
C ASP A 126 -4.88 -3.97 -12.48
N SER A 127 -5.55 -3.76 -11.34
CA SER A 127 -4.92 -3.80 -10.01
C SER A 127 -5.36 -5.05 -9.24
N ALA A 128 -5.56 -6.19 -9.92
CA ALA A 128 -6.07 -7.40 -9.28
C ALA A 128 -5.19 -7.81 -8.08
N GLY A 129 -5.83 -8.07 -6.94
CA GLY A 129 -5.14 -8.40 -5.70
C GLY A 129 -4.53 -7.21 -4.97
N TRP A 130 -4.73 -5.97 -5.42
CA TRP A 130 -4.15 -4.77 -4.79
C TRP A 130 -5.21 -3.78 -4.30
N VAL A 131 -4.90 -3.11 -3.19
CA VAL A 131 -5.68 -1.97 -2.66
C VAL A 131 -4.76 -0.76 -2.55
N ASN A 132 -5.10 0.34 -3.21
CA ASN A 132 -4.38 1.59 -3.03
C ASN A 132 -4.84 2.26 -1.73
N LEU A 133 -4.00 2.23 -0.70
CA LEU A 133 -4.23 2.84 0.61
C LEU A 133 -4.34 4.38 0.54
N LEU A 134 -3.85 4.99 -0.54
CA LEU A 134 -3.93 6.43 -0.79
C LEU A 134 -4.95 6.82 -1.86
N ALA A 135 -5.59 5.85 -2.53
CA ALA A 135 -6.67 6.16 -3.47
C ALA A 135 -7.85 6.86 -2.78
N ASP A 136 -7.86 6.92 -1.45
CA ASP A 136 -8.82 7.69 -0.69
C ASP A 136 -8.22 8.69 0.31
N PRO A 137 -8.10 9.96 -0.09
CA PRO A 137 -8.02 11.09 0.84
C PRO A 137 -9.36 11.82 1.04
N LEU A 138 -10.50 11.33 0.54
CA LEU A 138 -11.81 12.01 0.57
C LEU A 138 -12.92 11.33 1.41
N LYS A 139 -12.71 10.13 1.98
CA LYS A 139 -13.73 9.44 2.81
C LYS A 139 -13.21 8.92 4.16
N LEU A 140 -11.91 8.98 4.42
CA LEU A 140 -11.39 8.55 5.74
C LEU A 140 -11.82 9.52 6.85
N PHE A 141 -11.84 10.82 6.51
CA PHE A 141 -12.29 11.89 7.39
C PHE A 141 -13.12 12.90 6.62
N LEU A 142 -14.12 13.48 7.29
CA LEU A 142 -14.86 14.63 6.78
C LEU A 142 -13.98 15.87 6.79
N TRP A 143 -14.00 16.65 5.72
CA TRP A 143 -13.25 17.90 5.64
C TRP A 143 -14.15 19.08 5.97
N GLN A 144 -13.75 19.92 6.93
CA GLN A 144 -14.55 21.07 7.36
C GLN A 144 -14.91 22.01 6.19
N LYS A 145 -13.97 22.25 5.27
CA LYS A 145 -14.20 23.11 4.10
C LYS A 145 -15.27 22.58 3.13
N ASN A 146 -15.53 21.28 3.16
CA ASN A 146 -16.49 20.63 2.28
C ASN A 146 -17.91 20.69 2.85
N ASN A 147 -18.10 21.18 4.08
CA ASN A 147 -19.42 21.28 4.73
C ASN A 147 -20.26 19.99 4.57
N LEU A 148 -19.66 18.83 4.83
CA LEU A 148 -20.30 17.50 4.76
C LEU A 148 -20.73 17.05 3.35
N SER A 149 -20.36 17.78 2.29
CA SER A 149 -20.63 17.35 0.91
C SER A 149 -19.93 16.03 0.56
N ASP A 150 -18.84 15.73 1.25
CA ASP A 150 -18.00 14.52 1.21
C ASP A 150 -18.52 13.36 2.08
N LEU A 151 -19.55 13.57 2.89
CA LEU A 151 -20.20 12.49 3.64
C LEU A 151 -20.83 11.48 2.67
N GLN A 152 -20.37 10.24 2.69
CA GLN A 152 -20.82 9.21 1.75
C GLN A 152 -22.24 8.71 2.05
N ASN A 153 -22.53 8.44 3.33
CA ASN A 153 -23.79 7.84 3.78
C ASN A 153 -24.76 8.89 4.30
N LYS A 154 -25.09 9.91 3.49
CA LYS A 154 -25.93 11.05 3.92
C LYS A 154 -27.31 10.61 4.42
N GLY A 155 -27.91 9.59 3.81
CA GLY A 155 -29.20 9.01 4.23
C GLY A 155 -29.13 8.41 5.63
N THR A 156 -28.27 7.40 5.82
CA THR A 156 -28.05 6.75 7.12
C THR A 156 -27.65 7.74 8.22
N ALA A 157 -26.84 8.75 7.88
CA ALA A 157 -26.46 9.79 8.84
C ALA A 157 -27.67 10.63 9.30
N ARG A 158 -28.57 11.00 8.38
CA ARG A 158 -29.83 11.67 8.73
C ARG A 158 -30.74 10.78 9.59
N ASP A 159 -30.85 9.50 9.24
CA ASP A 159 -31.66 8.53 9.98
C ASP A 159 -31.14 8.35 11.41
N ASN A 160 -29.83 8.19 11.59
CA ASN A 160 -29.19 8.06 12.90
C ASN A 160 -29.36 9.33 13.77
N LEU A 161 -29.44 10.51 13.14
CA LEU A 161 -29.71 11.77 13.81
C LEU A 161 -31.21 12.07 13.96
N GLN A 162 -32.08 11.19 13.44
CA GLN A 162 -33.53 11.36 13.44
C GLN A 162 -33.99 12.67 12.76
N VAL A 163 -33.32 13.06 11.67
CA VAL A 163 -33.64 14.27 10.88
C VAL A 163 -34.23 13.87 9.53
N TYR A 164 -35.32 14.51 9.11
CA TYR A 164 -35.93 14.28 7.79
C TYR A 164 -35.14 14.97 6.66
N SER A 165 -35.13 14.37 5.46
CA SER A 165 -34.64 15.03 4.24
C SER A 165 -35.64 16.10 3.74
N GLN A 166 -35.19 16.95 2.81
CA GLN A 166 -36.08 17.91 2.12
C GLN A 166 -37.20 17.16 1.41
N GLU A 167 -36.87 16.15 0.59
CA GLU A 167 -37.84 15.30 -0.10
C GLU A 167 -38.88 14.65 0.84
N GLN A 168 -38.44 14.10 1.99
CA GLN A 168 -39.36 13.51 2.98
C GLN A 168 -40.27 14.57 3.62
N THR A 169 -39.78 15.79 3.78
CA THR A 169 -40.54 16.92 4.33
C THR A 169 -41.55 17.43 3.30
N ASP A 170 -41.14 17.55 2.05
CA ASP A 170 -41.95 18.05 0.94
C ASP A 170 -43.16 17.13 0.69
N LEU A 171 -43.02 15.81 0.89
CA LEU A 171 -44.14 14.86 0.82
C LEU A 171 -45.10 14.94 2.02
N LYS A 172 -44.69 15.55 3.14
CA LYS A 172 -45.49 15.59 4.38
C LYS A 172 -46.42 16.80 4.44
N TYR A 173 -46.14 17.86 3.71
CA TYR A 173 -46.87 19.12 3.77
C TYR A 173 -47.44 19.50 2.41
N LEU A 174 -48.56 20.22 2.40
CA LEU A 174 -49.15 20.77 1.18
C LEU A 174 -48.30 21.95 0.68
N ALA A 175 -47.96 21.91 -0.60
CA ALA A 175 -47.20 22.92 -1.31
C ALA A 175 -48.13 24.06 -1.79
N LYS A 176 -47.76 25.31 -1.47
CA LYS A 176 -48.62 26.49 -1.73
C LYS A 176 -48.83 26.73 -3.22
N ASP A 177 -47.80 26.53 -4.02
CA ASP A 177 -47.80 26.68 -5.48
C ASP A 177 -48.63 25.60 -6.19
N GLN A 178 -48.87 24.47 -5.54
CA GLN A 178 -49.76 23.43 -6.03
C GLN A 178 -51.25 23.72 -5.81
N ASN A 179 -51.59 24.74 -5.01
CA ASN A 179 -52.98 25.17 -4.80
C ASN A 179 -53.93 24.00 -4.43
N GLY A 180 -53.44 23.03 -3.65
CA GLY A 180 -54.20 21.87 -3.20
C GLY A 180 -54.31 20.73 -4.22
N SER A 181 -53.62 20.77 -5.36
CA SER A 181 -53.57 19.64 -6.28
C SER A 181 -52.93 18.40 -5.67
N ASP A 182 -51.99 18.60 -4.74
CA ASP A 182 -51.27 17.60 -3.94
C ASP A 182 -52.05 17.03 -2.76
N ILE A 183 -53.28 17.49 -2.49
CA ILE A 183 -54.12 16.86 -1.47
C ILE A 183 -54.34 15.39 -1.89
N PRO A 184 -53.87 14.39 -1.10
CA PRO A 184 -53.93 12.99 -1.50
C PRO A 184 -55.37 12.48 -1.59
N GLU A 185 -56.19 12.83 -0.60
CA GLU A 185 -57.59 12.42 -0.49
C GLU A 185 -58.50 13.65 -0.48
N LYS A 186 -58.72 14.24 -1.67
CA LYS A 186 -59.55 15.45 -1.83
C LYS A 186 -60.98 15.28 -1.27
N PRO A 187 -61.69 14.16 -1.49
CA PRO A 187 -63.03 13.98 -0.91
C PRO A 187 -63.01 14.03 0.62
N LEU A 188 -62.07 13.32 1.25
CA LEU A 188 -61.91 13.32 2.71
C LEU A 188 -61.50 14.71 3.24
N PHE A 189 -60.65 15.43 2.51
CA PHE A 189 -60.29 16.81 2.86
C PHE A 189 -61.51 17.72 2.90
N VAL A 190 -62.38 17.66 1.87
CA VAL A 190 -63.61 18.49 1.79
C VAL A 190 -64.61 18.11 2.90
N GLN A 191 -64.73 16.84 3.26
CA GLN A 191 -65.49 16.37 4.41
C GLN A 191 -64.93 16.92 5.73
N ASN A 192 -63.61 16.84 5.94
CA ASN A 192 -62.93 17.29 7.16
C ASN A 192 -63.06 18.79 7.41
N ILE A 193 -63.15 19.61 6.37
CA ILE A 193 -63.38 21.06 6.49
C ILE A 193 -64.88 21.43 6.60
N GLY A 194 -65.78 20.45 6.62
CA GLY A 194 -67.23 20.66 6.77
C GLY A 194 -67.96 21.15 5.51
N ALA A 195 -67.32 21.02 4.33
CA ALA A 195 -67.91 21.41 3.05
C ALA A 195 -68.75 20.28 2.40
N LEU A 196 -68.66 19.06 2.92
CA LEU A 196 -69.53 17.93 2.60
C LEU A 196 -70.02 17.25 3.90
N PRO A 197 -71.23 16.67 3.92
CA PRO A 197 -71.68 15.87 5.05
C PRO A 197 -70.77 14.66 5.29
N ALA A 198 -70.69 14.25 6.56
CA ALA A 198 -69.85 13.14 6.99
C ALA A 198 -70.33 11.77 6.47
#